data_AF-A0A7D9J0N9-F1
#
_entry.id   AF-A0A7D9J0N9-F1
#
_cell.length_a   1.000
_cell.length_b   1.000
_cell.length_c   1.000
_cell.angle_alpha   90.00
_cell.angle_beta   90.00
_cell.angle_gamma   90.00
#
_symmetry.space_group_name_H-M   'P 1'
#
loop_
_entity.id
_entity.type
_entity.pdbx_description
1 polymer ?
#
loop_
_entity_poly.entity_id
_entity_poly.type
_entity_poly.pdbx_seq_one_letter_code
_entity_poly.pdbx_strand_id
1 'polypeptide(L)'
;MKKCGVTFSIWNKPDENGNLTDKYDWTSLMGADKKTLLYNLPDSFAEFVSPDNLETVTKIWKATEWLKLFLTLGGIEDGYKKANVTPYMHILCYHVPFFLATSGVKCFTGQGVEKVNDVIRRLYHQKSNKYDACTDGLQAVKRLDDLQDFDRKPRSYKQQDASYWNSGIIEERQKRPWLSVTPLDDDEENVDNMNEAEVKAKLKEMGVKTRVKNAEKLRQLLKDVIFAAS
;
A
#
# COMPACT_ATOMS: atom_id res chain seq x y z
N MET A 1 -3.43 -18.90 -28.13
CA MET A 1 -3.11 -17.73 -27.28
C MET A 1 -2.78 -16.45 -28.06
N LYS A 2 -1.90 -16.46 -29.09
CA LYS A 2 -1.62 -15.26 -29.92
C LYS A 2 -2.88 -14.59 -30.51
N LYS A 3 -3.86 -15.39 -30.91
CA LYS A 3 -5.16 -14.92 -31.40
C LYS A 3 -6.01 -14.21 -30.34
N CYS A 4 -5.81 -14.54 -29.06
CA CYS A 4 -6.45 -13.87 -27.93
C CYS A 4 -5.72 -12.56 -27.54
N GLY A 5 -4.75 -12.11 -28.36
CA GLY A 5 -4.00 -10.87 -28.15
C GLY A 5 -2.87 -10.97 -27.13
N VAL A 6 -2.44 -12.18 -26.75
CA VAL A 6 -1.41 -12.41 -25.74
C VAL A 6 -0.24 -13.19 -26.31
N THR A 7 0.97 -12.67 -26.10
CA THR A 7 2.23 -13.35 -26.40
C THR A 7 2.72 -14.11 -25.18
N PHE A 8 3.01 -15.38 -25.37
CA PHE A 8 3.50 -16.28 -24.32
C PHE A 8 4.63 -17.13 -24.91
N SER A 9 5.74 -17.23 -24.19
CA SER A 9 6.89 -18.05 -24.58
C SER A 9 6.97 -19.26 -23.64
N ILE A 10 7.21 -20.43 -24.23
CA ILE A 10 7.42 -21.70 -23.52
C ILE A 10 8.82 -22.18 -23.89
N TRP A 11 9.58 -22.64 -22.90
CA TRP A 11 10.89 -23.25 -23.13
C TRP A 11 11.10 -24.42 -22.18
N ASN A 12 12.00 -25.33 -22.53
CA ASN A 12 12.38 -26.42 -21.63
C ASN A 12 13.20 -25.87 -20.48
N LYS A 13 12.85 -26.27 -19.27
CA LYS A 13 13.58 -25.94 -18.07
C LYS A 13 14.88 -26.75 -18.06
N PRO A 14 16.05 -26.11 -18.03
CA PRO A 14 17.30 -26.83 -17.87
C PRO A 14 17.40 -27.42 -16.45
N ASP A 15 18.07 -28.57 -16.32
CA ASP A 15 18.48 -29.11 -15.03
C ASP A 15 19.64 -28.29 -14.43
N GLU A 16 20.06 -28.64 -13.21
CA GLU A 16 21.19 -28.01 -12.52
C GLU A 16 22.52 -28.11 -13.30
N ASN A 17 22.59 -29.03 -14.27
CA ASN A 17 23.75 -29.29 -15.11
C ASN A 17 23.60 -28.71 -16.54
N GLY A 18 22.51 -27.99 -16.83
CA GLY A 18 22.25 -27.37 -18.13
C GLY A 18 21.66 -28.29 -19.21
N ASN A 19 21.33 -29.54 -18.88
CA ASN A 19 20.64 -30.44 -19.82
C ASN A 19 19.15 -30.13 -19.88
N LEU A 20 18.57 -30.31 -21.08
CA LEU A 20 17.14 -30.12 -21.30
C LEU A 20 16.35 -31.19 -20.53
N THR A 21 15.38 -30.75 -19.72
CA THR A 21 14.43 -31.65 -19.05
C THR A 21 13.09 -31.64 -19.79
N ASP A 22 12.27 -32.67 -19.56
CA ASP A 22 10.86 -32.71 -20.00
C ASP A 22 9.95 -31.77 -19.20
N LYS A 23 10.51 -30.94 -18.31
CA LYS A 23 9.78 -29.89 -17.61
C LYS A 23 9.85 -28.61 -18.43
N TYR A 24 8.71 -27.97 -18.60
CA TYR A 24 8.61 -26.70 -19.30
C TYR A 24 8.56 -25.55 -18.29
N ASP A 25 9.17 -24.43 -18.65
CA ASP A 25 9.00 -23.14 -18.00
C ASP A 25 8.34 -22.16 -18.97
N TRP A 26 7.76 -21.09 -18.42
CA TRP A 26 6.98 -20.18 -19.24
C TRP A 26 6.99 -18.74 -18.74
N THR A 27 6.78 -17.79 -19.65
CA THR A 27 6.63 -16.37 -19.28
C THR A 27 5.41 -16.18 -18.39
N SER A 28 5.59 -15.57 -17.22
CA SER A 28 4.46 -15.18 -16.38
C SER A 28 3.56 -14.18 -17.09
N LEU A 29 2.25 -14.42 -17.09
CA LEU A 29 1.26 -13.48 -17.60
C LEU A 29 1.21 -12.23 -16.71
N MET A 30 1.42 -11.06 -17.32
CA MET A 30 1.32 -9.78 -16.62
C MET A 30 -0.14 -9.34 -16.48
N GLY A 31 -0.42 -8.37 -15.59
CA GLY A 31 -1.79 -7.97 -15.27
C GLY A 31 -2.62 -7.48 -16.47
N ALA A 32 -1.98 -6.85 -17.47
CA ALA A 32 -2.64 -6.45 -18.71
C ALA A 32 -2.97 -7.66 -19.59
N ASP A 33 -2.00 -8.56 -19.78
CA ASP A 33 -2.16 -9.78 -20.57
C ASP A 33 -3.24 -10.70 -19.99
N LYS A 34 -3.33 -10.80 -18.66
CA LYS A 34 -4.42 -11.54 -17.99
C LYS A 34 -5.79 -10.99 -18.35
N LYS A 35 -5.95 -9.65 -18.38
CA LYS A 35 -7.23 -9.01 -18.73
C LYS A 35 -7.58 -9.27 -20.19
N THR A 36 -6.63 -9.10 -21.10
CA THR A 36 -6.81 -9.35 -22.53
C THR A 36 -7.14 -10.81 -22.80
N LEU A 37 -6.47 -11.74 -22.12
CA LEU A 37 -6.75 -13.16 -22.20
C LEU A 37 -8.17 -13.46 -21.71
N LEU A 38 -8.52 -13.07 -20.47
CA LEU A 38 -9.83 -13.37 -19.90
C LEU A 38 -10.99 -12.78 -20.70
N TYR A 39 -10.78 -11.64 -21.37
CA TYR A 39 -11.80 -11.02 -22.22
C TYR A 39 -12.01 -11.77 -23.54
N ASN A 40 -10.94 -12.16 -24.24
CA ASN A 40 -11.01 -12.73 -25.59
C ASN A 40 -11.01 -14.29 -25.62
N LEU A 41 -10.68 -14.93 -24.50
CA LEU A 41 -10.56 -16.39 -24.42
C LEU A 41 -11.89 -17.13 -24.64
N PRO A 42 -13.05 -16.66 -24.11
CA PRO A 42 -14.32 -17.36 -24.31
C PRO A 42 -14.73 -17.48 -25.78
N ASP A 43 -14.51 -16.42 -26.55
CA ASP A 43 -14.83 -16.39 -27.98
C ASP A 43 -13.94 -17.31 -28.80
N SER A 44 -12.79 -17.70 -28.25
CA SER A 44 -11.80 -18.56 -28.91
C SER A 44 -11.97 -20.05 -28.56
N PHE A 45 -12.88 -20.43 -27.64
CA PHE A 45 -12.97 -21.81 -27.15
C PHE A 45 -13.21 -22.85 -28.25
N ALA A 46 -14.00 -22.50 -29.27
CA ALA A 46 -14.31 -23.40 -30.38
C ALA A 46 -13.08 -23.87 -31.18
N GLU A 47 -11.94 -23.18 -31.07
CA GLU A 47 -10.73 -23.48 -31.83
C GLU A 47 -9.80 -24.50 -31.15
N PHE A 48 -9.93 -24.69 -29.85
CA PHE A 48 -9.01 -25.56 -29.08
C PHE A 48 -9.71 -26.47 -28.07
N VAL A 49 -11.01 -26.30 -27.85
CA VAL A 49 -11.85 -27.22 -27.07
C VAL A 49 -12.57 -28.13 -28.05
N SER A 50 -12.56 -29.44 -27.79
CA SER A 50 -13.33 -30.42 -28.58
C SER A 50 -14.80 -29.99 -28.69
N PRO A 51 -15.45 -30.14 -29.86
CA PRO A 51 -16.86 -29.77 -30.06
C PRO A 51 -17.80 -30.36 -29.00
N ASP A 52 -17.52 -31.60 -28.57
CA ASP A 52 -18.31 -32.33 -27.56
C ASP A 52 -18.28 -31.68 -26.18
N ASN A 53 -17.22 -30.92 -25.88
CA ASN A 53 -16.98 -30.28 -24.59
C ASN A 53 -17.19 -28.76 -24.63
N LEU A 54 -17.41 -28.17 -25.81
CA LEU A 54 -17.46 -26.71 -26.01
C LEU A 54 -18.58 -26.06 -25.20
N GLU A 55 -19.78 -26.63 -25.22
CA GLU A 55 -20.93 -26.09 -24.49
C GLU A 55 -20.72 -26.17 -22.97
N THR A 56 -20.15 -27.29 -22.50
CA THR A 56 -19.83 -27.51 -21.09
C THR A 56 -18.73 -26.55 -20.62
N VAL A 57 -17.66 -26.36 -21.40
CA VAL A 57 -16.57 -25.40 -21.07
C VAL A 57 -17.07 -23.95 -21.08
N THR A 58 -17.95 -23.61 -22.02
CA THR A 58 -18.59 -22.28 -22.07
C THR A 58 -19.53 -22.05 -20.88
N LYS A 59 -20.22 -23.11 -20.40
CA LYS A 59 -21.02 -23.06 -19.16
C LYS A 59 -20.16 -22.96 -17.92
N ILE A 60 -19.05 -23.70 -17.83
CA ILE A 60 -18.07 -23.65 -16.73
C ILE A 60 -17.47 -22.24 -16.59
N TRP A 61 -17.25 -21.53 -17.70
CA TRP A 61 -16.85 -20.11 -17.68
C TRP A 61 -17.83 -19.22 -16.89
N LYS A 62 -19.10 -19.63 -16.76
CA LYS A 62 -20.02 -19.10 -15.76
C LYS A 62 -19.61 -19.71 -14.42
N ALA A 63 -18.70 -19.05 -13.71
CA ALA A 63 -17.95 -19.53 -12.53
C ALA A 63 -18.72 -20.39 -11.51
N THR A 64 -20.04 -20.20 -11.37
CA THR A 64 -20.92 -21.02 -10.54
C THR A 64 -21.03 -22.47 -11.00
N GLU A 65 -21.08 -22.74 -12.32
CA GLU A 65 -21.10 -24.10 -12.88
C GLU A 65 -19.73 -24.79 -12.73
N TRP A 66 -18.65 -24.02 -12.83
CA TRP A 66 -17.30 -24.53 -12.51
C TRP A 66 -17.19 -24.97 -11.05
N LEU A 67 -17.67 -24.16 -10.10
CA LEU A 67 -17.63 -24.53 -8.69
C LEU A 67 -18.50 -25.76 -8.39
N LYS A 68 -19.64 -25.92 -9.08
CA LYS A 68 -20.45 -27.14 -8.99
C LYS A 68 -19.68 -28.36 -9.50
N LEU A 69 -19.05 -28.28 -10.67
CA LEU A 69 -18.22 -29.35 -11.21
C LEU A 69 -17.06 -29.71 -10.26
N PHE A 70 -16.36 -28.69 -9.74
CA PHE A 70 -15.29 -28.87 -8.76
C PHE A 70 -15.76 -29.70 -7.56
N LEU A 71 -16.96 -29.42 -7.03
CA LEU A 71 -17.52 -30.17 -5.91
C LEU A 71 -17.97 -31.59 -6.29
N THR A 72 -18.45 -31.82 -7.53
CA THR A 72 -18.84 -33.17 -7.99
C THR A 72 -17.67 -34.12 -8.18
N LEU A 73 -16.47 -33.59 -8.42
CA LEU A 73 -15.24 -34.38 -8.48
C LEU A 73 -14.73 -34.78 -7.08
N GLY A 74 -15.33 -34.22 -6.02
CA GLY A 74 -15.02 -34.55 -4.64
C GLY A 74 -15.34 -36.00 -4.32
N GLY A 75 -14.31 -36.78 -4.00
CA GLY A 75 -14.41 -38.21 -3.72
C GLY A 75 -14.11 -39.11 -4.92
N ILE A 76 -13.98 -38.54 -6.11
CA ILE A 76 -13.49 -39.23 -7.32
C ILE A 76 -11.99 -38.97 -7.46
N GLU A 77 -11.61 -37.70 -7.42
CA GLU A 77 -10.22 -37.25 -7.57
C GLU A 77 -9.75 -36.57 -6.27
N ASP A 78 -8.49 -36.81 -5.89
CA ASP A 78 -7.93 -36.16 -4.70
C ASP A 78 -7.72 -34.66 -4.95
N GLY A 79 -7.94 -33.85 -3.91
CA GLY A 79 -7.86 -32.39 -3.99
C GLY A 79 -9.16 -31.67 -4.32
N TYR A 80 -10.23 -32.34 -4.77
CA TYR A 80 -11.52 -31.73 -5.12
C TYR A 80 -12.54 -31.70 -3.96
N LYS A 81 -12.05 -31.52 -2.74
CA LYS A 81 -12.87 -31.53 -1.52
C LYS A 81 -13.47 -30.15 -1.29
N LYS A 82 -14.65 -30.10 -0.66
CA LYS A 82 -15.28 -28.83 -0.24
C LYS A 82 -14.35 -27.97 0.64
N ALA A 83 -13.52 -28.61 1.46
CA ALA A 83 -12.51 -27.93 2.27
C ALA A 83 -11.45 -27.15 1.45
N ASN A 84 -11.25 -27.52 0.19
CA ASN A 84 -10.28 -26.90 -0.70
C ASN A 84 -10.88 -25.78 -1.56
N VAL A 85 -12.16 -25.42 -1.33
CA VAL A 85 -12.75 -24.24 -1.94
C VAL A 85 -12.10 -23.00 -1.32
N THR A 86 -11.29 -22.31 -2.12
CA THR A 86 -10.59 -21.12 -1.64
C THR A 86 -11.53 -19.93 -1.52
N PRO A 87 -11.20 -18.94 -0.68
CA PRO A 87 -11.98 -17.69 -0.60
C PRO A 87 -12.17 -17.02 -1.97
N TYR A 88 -11.19 -17.09 -2.87
CA TYR A 88 -11.31 -16.53 -4.22
C TYR A 88 -12.37 -17.24 -5.07
N MET A 89 -12.51 -18.56 -4.95
CA MET A 89 -13.55 -19.31 -5.65
C MET A 89 -14.95 -18.91 -5.16
N HIS A 90 -15.10 -18.75 -3.85
CA HIS A 90 -16.34 -18.29 -3.23
C HIS A 90 -16.69 -16.85 -3.66
N ILE A 91 -15.72 -15.94 -3.59
CA ILE A 91 -15.88 -14.54 -3.99
C ILE A 91 -16.26 -14.44 -5.47
N LEU A 92 -15.58 -15.19 -6.35
CA LEU A 92 -15.86 -15.20 -7.78
C LEU A 92 -17.28 -15.65 -8.11
N CYS A 93 -17.80 -16.67 -7.42
CA CYS A 93 -19.10 -17.25 -7.73
C CYS A 93 -20.27 -16.46 -7.12
N TYR A 94 -20.11 -15.93 -5.90
CA TYR A 94 -21.21 -15.37 -5.13
C TYR A 94 -21.15 -13.85 -4.95
N HIS A 95 -19.96 -13.26 -4.88
CA HIS A 95 -19.81 -11.83 -4.58
C HIS A 95 -19.53 -10.98 -5.83
N VAL A 96 -18.72 -11.47 -6.76
CA VAL A 96 -18.41 -10.74 -8.01
C VAL A 96 -19.67 -10.40 -8.83
N PRO A 97 -20.65 -11.30 -9.03
CA PRO A 97 -21.89 -10.95 -9.74
C PRO A 97 -22.69 -9.84 -9.05
N PHE A 98 -22.76 -9.87 -7.70
CA PHE A 98 -23.43 -8.84 -6.91
C PHE A 98 -22.74 -7.47 -7.03
N PHE A 99 -21.40 -7.45 -6.98
CA PHE A 99 -20.64 -6.20 -7.14
C PHE A 99 -20.75 -5.64 -8.56
N LEU A 100 -20.75 -6.50 -9.58
CA LEU A 100 -20.98 -6.09 -10.97
C LEU A 100 -22.34 -5.44 -11.18
N ALA A 101 -23.40 -5.94 -10.51
CA ALA A 101 -24.74 -5.38 -10.60
C ALA A 101 -24.91 -4.03 -9.87
N THR A 102 -24.10 -3.77 -8.84
CA THR A 102 -24.27 -2.59 -7.97
C THR A 102 -23.44 -1.40 -8.45
N SER A 103 -22.15 -1.61 -8.73
CA SER A 103 -21.20 -0.51 -8.96
C SER A 103 -20.02 -0.89 -9.86
N GLY A 104 -19.99 -2.13 -10.35
CA GLY A 104 -18.85 -2.68 -11.10
C GLY A 104 -17.67 -3.06 -10.20
N VAL A 105 -16.76 -3.90 -10.71
CA VAL A 105 -15.57 -4.34 -9.92
C VAL A 105 -14.43 -3.30 -9.97
N LYS A 106 -14.49 -2.35 -10.92
CA LYS A 106 -13.42 -1.38 -11.19
C LYS A 106 -13.15 -0.44 -10.00
N CYS A 107 -14.19 -0.02 -9.28
CA CYS A 107 -14.05 0.86 -8.11
C CYS A 107 -13.32 0.20 -6.93
N PHE A 108 -13.25 -1.14 -6.91
CA PHE A 108 -12.54 -1.91 -5.87
C PHE A 108 -11.11 -2.29 -6.29
N THR A 109 -10.61 -1.76 -7.42
CA THR A 109 -9.27 -2.12 -7.89
C THR A 109 -8.18 -1.35 -7.13
N GLY A 110 -7.24 -2.07 -6.51
CA GLY A 110 -6.06 -1.49 -5.87
C GLY A 110 -4.98 -0.98 -6.86
N GLN A 111 -5.23 -1.04 -8.17
CA GLN A 111 -4.24 -0.69 -9.19
C GLN A 111 -3.77 0.77 -9.09
N GLY A 112 -4.65 1.67 -8.65
CA GLY A 112 -4.29 3.08 -8.39
C GLY A 112 -3.28 3.20 -7.25
N VAL A 113 -3.50 2.45 -6.16
CA VAL A 113 -2.63 2.45 -4.98
C VAL A 113 -1.23 1.95 -5.34
N GLU A 114 -1.13 0.87 -6.13
CA GLU A 114 0.18 0.34 -6.55
C GLU A 114 0.97 1.33 -7.42
N LYS A 115 0.28 2.04 -8.32
CA LYS A 115 0.92 3.10 -9.12
C LYS A 115 1.42 4.24 -8.24
N VAL A 116 0.63 4.65 -7.24
CA VAL A 116 1.04 5.68 -6.27
C VAL A 116 2.25 5.18 -5.47
N ASN A 117 2.28 3.93 -5.05
CA ASN A 117 3.43 3.31 -4.37
C ASN A 117 4.70 3.36 -5.24
N ASP A 118 4.60 3.05 -6.54
CA ASP A 118 5.73 3.13 -7.46
C ASP A 118 6.26 4.57 -7.61
N VAL A 119 5.37 5.56 -7.66
CA VAL A 119 5.73 6.98 -7.70
C VAL A 119 6.44 7.39 -6.42
N ILE A 120 5.90 7.04 -5.25
CA ILE A 120 6.49 7.34 -3.94
C ILE A 120 7.87 6.69 -3.83
N ARG A 121 8.00 5.41 -4.21
CA ARG A 121 9.28 4.69 -4.19
C ARG A 121 10.32 5.39 -5.07
N ARG A 122 9.93 5.82 -6.28
CA ARG A 122 10.82 6.58 -7.18
C ARG A 122 11.25 7.90 -6.57
N LEU A 123 10.32 8.66 -5.99
CA LEU A 123 10.61 9.93 -5.34
C LEU A 123 11.56 9.78 -4.17
N TYR A 124 11.32 8.78 -3.32
CA TYR A 124 12.15 8.46 -2.17
C TYR A 124 13.61 8.20 -2.56
N HIS A 125 13.84 7.40 -3.61
CA HIS A 125 15.20 7.04 -4.01
C HIS A 125 15.91 8.09 -4.86
N GLN A 126 15.19 8.89 -5.66
CA GLN A 126 15.80 9.75 -6.68
C GLN A 126 15.72 11.25 -6.41
N LYS A 127 14.75 11.70 -5.60
CA LYS A 127 14.44 13.13 -5.48
C LYS A 127 14.30 13.65 -4.05
N SER A 128 13.96 12.80 -3.09
CA SER A 128 13.89 13.21 -1.69
C SER A 128 15.30 13.30 -1.11
N ASN A 129 15.53 14.30 -0.26
CA ASN A 129 16.73 14.40 0.57
C ASN A 129 16.63 13.55 1.86
N LYS A 130 15.53 12.80 2.03
CA LYS A 130 15.20 11.94 3.17
C LYS A 130 15.06 12.66 4.51
N TYR A 131 15.03 13.99 4.49
CA TYR A 131 14.80 14.79 5.70
C TYR A 131 13.36 14.65 6.18
N ASP A 132 12.39 14.69 5.26
CA ASP A 132 10.98 14.38 5.52
C ASP A 132 10.37 13.65 4.30
N ALA A 133 10.74 12.38 4.16
CA ALA A 133 10.39 11.56 3.00
C ALA A 133 8.88 11.36 2.81
N CYS A 134 8.11 11.29 3.91
CA CYS A 134 6.67 11.10 3.87
C CYS A 134 5.98 12.36 3.34
N THR A 135 6.33 13.54 3.87
CA THR A 135 5.79 14.81 3.39
C THR A 135 6.20 15.09 1.94
N ASP A 136 7.47 14.83 1.59
CA ASP A 136 7.97 14.96 0.22
C ASP A 136 7.14 14.12 -0.77
N GLY A 137 6.86 12.86 -0.39
CA GLY A 137 6.04 11.93 -1.16
C GLY A 137 4.61 12.46 -1.35
N LEU A 138 3.96 12.86 -0.27
CA LEU A 138 2.59 13.39 -0.29
C LEU A 138 2.47 14.65 -1.14
N GLN A 139 3.38 15.62 -0.95
CA GLN A 139 3.40 16.85 -1.73
C GLN A 139 3.63 16.59 -3.21
N ALA A 140 4.51 15.66 -3.55
CA ALA A 140 4.80 15.32 -4.94
C ALA A 140 3.64 14.60 -5.63
N VAL A 141 2.94 13.70 -4.93
CA VAL A 141 1.70 13.08 -5.43
C VAL A 141 0.64 14.15 -5.66
N LYS A 142 0.45 15.08 -4.71
CA LYS A 142 -0.52 16.16 -4.88
C LYS A 142 -0.20 17.07 -6.06
N ARG A 143 1.08 17.41 -6.27
CA ARG A 143 1.52 18.17 -7.46
C ARG A 143 1.24 17.45 -8.77
N LEU A 144 1.37 16.12 -8.82
CA LEU A 144 1.07 15.34 -10.02
C LEU A 144 -0.43 15.34 -10.33
N ASP A 145 -1.26 15.24 -9.28
CA ASP A 145 -2.71 15.35 -9.35
C ASP A 145 -3.16 16.73 -9.88
N ASP A 146 -2.62 17.82 -9.29
CA ASP A 146 -2.93 19.20 -9.71
C ASP A 146 -2.47 19.52 -11.15
N LEU A 147 -1.43 18.83 -11.63
CA LEU A 147 -0.84 19.04 -12.96
C LEU A 147 -1.31 18.02 -14.00
N GLN A 148 -2.27 17.16 -13.66
CA GLN A 148 -2.72 16.07 -14.55
C GLN A 148 -3.24 16.61 -15.89
N ASP A 149 -3.86 17.79 -15.90
CA ASP A 149 -4.47 18.40 -17.09
C ASP A 149 -3.50 19.30 -17.89
N PHE A 150 -2.24 19.44 -17.44
CA PHE A 150 -1.29 20.39 -18.01
C PHE A 150 -0.07 19.72 -18.66
N ASP A 151 0.21 20.08 -19.91
CA ASP A 151 1.44 19.66 -20.58
C ASP A 151 2.66 20.42 -20.05
N ARG A 152 3.70 19.66 -19.69
CA ARG A 152 4.93 20.22 -19.11
C ARG A 152 5.77 20.92 -20.18
N LYS A 153 5.85 22.24 -20.13
CA LYS A 153 6.83 23.02 -20.90
C LYS A 153 8.20 23.06 -20.19
N PRO A 154 9.33 22.93 -20.91
CA PRO A 154 10.65 23.13 -20.34
C PRO A 154 10.76 24.53 -19.72
N ARG A 155 11.22 24.61 -18.47
CA ARG A 155 11.32 25.89 -17.76
C ARG A 155 12.61 26.60 -18.21
N SER A 156 12.51 27.81 -18.73
CA SER A 156 13.67 28.69 -18.96
C SER A 156 14.18 29.17 -17.60
N TYR A 157 15.35 28.70 -17.19
CA TYR A 157 15.97 29.09 -15.93
C TYR A 157 17.16 30.03 -16.17
N LYS A 158 17.16 31.17 -15.48
CA LYS A 158 18.34 32.03 -15.31
C LYS A 158 18.68 32.05 -13.82
N GLN A 159 19.88 31.61 -13.47
CA GLN A 159 20.36 31.54 -12.10
C GLN A 159 20.68 32.97 -11.61
N GLN A 160 19.73 33.62 -10.94
CA GLN A 160 19.83 35.04 -10.58
C GLN A 160 20.44 35.30 -9.20
N ASP A 161 20.46 34.32 -8.29
CA ASP A 161 20.89 34.55 -6.91
C ASP A 161 21.93 33.51 -6.45
N ALA A 162 23.20 33.79 -6.72
CA ALA A 162 24.31 32.93 -6.31
C ALA A 162 24.42 32.81 -4.77
N SER A 163 23.97 33.81 -4.00
CA SER A 163 24.05 33.80 -2.54
C SER A 163 23.09 32.77 -1.96
N TYR A 164 21.84 32.73 -2.46
CA TYR A 164 20.85 31.73 -2.06
C TYR A 164 21.32 30.30 -2.33
N TRP A 165 21.87 30.03 -3.52
CA TRP A 165 22.28 28.68 -3.93
C TRP A 165 23.55 28.18 -3.23
N ASN A 166 24.43 29.08 -2.80
CA ASN A 166 25.70 28.70 -2.16
C ASN A 166 25.57 28.47 -0.64
N SER A 167 24.79 29.30 0.06
CA SER A 167 24.69 29.22 1.53
C SER A 167 23.25 29.32 2.05
N GLY A 168 22.42 30.19 1.48
CA GLY A 168 21.06 30.45 1.98
C GLY A 168 20.16 29.22 2.02
N ILE A 169 20.25 28.32 1.03
CA ILE A 169 19.41 27.12 0.95
C ILE A 169 19.68 26.10 2.07
N ILE A 170 20.91 26.03 2.56
CA ILE A 170 21.30 25.09 3.63
C ILE A 170 20.76 25.62 4.96
N GLU A 171 20.96 26.92 5.22
CA GLU A 171 20.52 27.59 6.44
C GLU A 171 18.98 27.62 6.56
N GLU A 172 18.25 27.88 5.47
CA GLU A 172 16.78 27.84 5.48
C GLU A 172 16.24 26.43 5.76
N ARG A 173 16.86 25.39 5.22
CA ARG A 173 16.42 24.00 5.43
C ARG A 173 16.62 23.55 6.87
N GLN A 174 17.70 23.98 7.51
CA GLN A 174 17.96 23.69 8.93
C GLN A 174 16.93 24.33 9.87
N LYS A 175 16.35 25.47 9.48
CA LYS A 175 15.35 26.19 10.28
C LYS A 175 13.93 25.63 10.11
N ARG A 176 13.69 24.69 9.19
CA ARG A 176 12.34 24.16 8.94
C ARG A 176 11.96 23.14 10.00
N PRO A 177 10.88 23.36 10.76
CA PRO A 177 10.39 22.36 11.70
C PRO A 177 9.81 21.15 10.95
N TRP A 178 9.84 19.99 11.61
CA TRP A 178 9.20 18.77 11.13
C TRP A 178 7.68 18.95 11.19
N LEU A 179 6.99 18.76 10.07
CA LEU A 179 5.52 18.85 10.03
C LEU A 179 4.84 17.67 10.74
N SER A 180 5.56 16.56 10.93
CA SER A 180 5.07 15.37 11.64
C SER A 180 5.23 15.45 13.16
N VAL A 181 5.78 16.55 13.69
CA VAL A 181 5.72 16.80 15.12
C VAL A 181 4.36 17.41 15.36
N THR A 182 3.40 16.58 15.78
CA THR A 182 2.27 17.10 16.57
C THR A 182 2.88 18.00 17.63
N PRO A 183 2.41 19.25 17.79
CA PRO A 183 2.75 20.01 18.97
C PRO A 183 2.41 19.11 20.15
N LEU A 184 3.44 18.61 20.83
CA LEU A 184 3.27 18.35 22.24
C LEU A 184 3.00 19.75 22.76
N ASP A 185 1.79 19.97 23.29
CA ASP A 185 1.49 21.22 23.94
C ASP A 185 2.69 21.52 24.86
N ASP A 186 3.40 22.62 24.61
CA ASP A 186 4.52 23.09 25.44
C ASP A 186 4.05 23.45 26.87
N ASP A 187 2.80 23.11 27.21
CA ASP A 187 2.19 23.13 28.53
C ASP A 187 2.61 21.94 29.41
N GLU A 188 3.61 21.12 29.01
CA GLU A 188 4.38 20.36 30.00
C GLU A 188 5.16 21.36 30.86
N GLU A 189 4.50 21.85 31.92
CA GLU A 189 5.10 22.68 32.94
C GLU A 189 6.42 22.02 33.36
N ASN A 190 7.54 22.71 33.10
CA ASN A 190 8.86 22.14 33.35
C ASN A 190 9.12 22.04 34.86
N VAL A 191 8.57 20.99 35.48
CA VAL A 191 8.64 20.69 36.91
C VAL A 191 10.10 20.60 37.38
N ASP A 192 11.02 20.26 36.47
CA ASP A 192 12.44 20.13 36.74
C ASP A 192 13.15 21.48 36.97
N ASN A 193 12.50 22.60 36.69
CA ASN A 193 13.05 23.93 36.95
C ASN A 193 12.35 24.70 38.10
N MET A 194 11.29 24.14 38.68
CA MET A 194 10.52 24.80 39.74
C MET A 194 11.27 24.82 41.09
N ASN A 195 11.19 25.95 41.80
CA ASN A 195 11.75 26.08 43.15
C ASN A 195 10.88 25.33 44.18
N GLU A 196 11.46 24.93 45.33
CA GLU A 196 10.75 24.16 46.36
C GLU A 196 9.47 24.83 46.87
N ALA A 197 9.45 26.17 46.91
CA ALA A 197 8.28 26.95 47.33
C ALA A 197 7.15 26.86 46.29
N GLU A 198 7.50 26.86 45.00
CA GLU A 198 6.56 26.81 43.89
C GLU A 198 5.95 25.40 43.74
N VAL A 199 6.78 24.36 43.89
CA VAL A 199 6.32 22.96 43.90
C VAL A 199 5.33 22.71 45.05
N LYS A 200 5.62 23.24 46.24
CA LYS A 200 4.71 23.12 47.40
C LYS A 200 3.41 23.92 47.21
N ALA A 201 3.45 25.08 46.55
CA ALA A 201 2.27 25.87 46.26
C ALA A 201 1.32 25.11 45.32
N LYS A 202 1.84 24.51 44.24
CA LYS A 202 1.05 23.70 43.31
C LYS A 202 0.48 22.43 43.93
N LEU A 203 1.29 21.70 44.72
CA LEU A 203 0.80 20.53 45.45
C LEU A 203 -0.34 20.90 46.41
N LYS A 204 -0.27 22.08 47.05
CA LYS A 204 -1.32 22.59 47.93
C LYS A 204 -2.58 23.00 47.18
N GLU A 205 -2.44 23.62 46.01
CA GLU A 205 -3.55 23.94 45.11
C GLU A 205 -4.28 22.67 44.64
N MET A 206 -3.52 21.60 44.35
CA MET A 206 -4.04 20.27 44.06
C MET A 206 -4.49 19.47 45.30
N GLY A 207 -4.54 20.09 46.48
CA GLY A 207 -5.06 19.48 47.71
C GLY A 207 -4.12 18.47 48.39
N VAL A 208 -2.89 18.30 47.92
CA VAL A 208 -1.91 17.35 48.45
C VAL A 208 -1.06 18.00 49.55
N LYS A 209 -1.24 17.54 50.79
CA LYS A 209 -0.39 17.97 51.93
C LYS A 209 0.87 17.12 52.00
N THR A 210 2.04 17.73 51.82
CA THR A 210 3.33 17.03 51.90
C THR A 210 4.21 17.55 53.05
N ARG A 211 4.99 16.66 53.66
CA ARG A 211 6.04 17.00 54.65
C ARG A 211 7.46 16.83 54.09
N VAL A 212 7.57 16.52 52.80
CA VAL A 212 8.84 16.25 52.13
C VAL A 212 9.65 17.55 52.02
N LYS A 213 10.92 17.49 52.41
CA LYS A 213 11.85 18.63 52.38
C LYS A 213 12.89 18.54 51.27
N ASN A 214 13.07 17.38 50.65
CA ASN A 214 14.03 17.18 49.56
C ASN A 214 13.40 17.67 48.24
N ALA A 215 14.09 18.60 47.55
CA ALA A 215 13.63 19.21 46.31
C ALA A 215 13.34 18.22 45.18
N GLU A 216 14.23 17.23 44.99
CA GLU A 216 14.11 16.24 43.91
C GLU A 216 12.90 15.32 44.15
N LYS A 217 12.70 14.89 45.40
CA LYS A 217 11.52 14.09 45.78
C LYS A 217 10.21 14.88 45.70
N LEU A 218 10.24 16.20 45.95
CA LEU A 218 9.08 17.07 45.80
C LEU A 218 8.68 17.21 44.32
N ARG A 219 9.66 17.37 43.43
CA ARG A 219 9.44 17.45 41.98
C ARG A 219 8.90 16.14 41.42
N GLN A 220 9.45 15.01 41.84
CA GLN A 220 8.94 13.69 41.45
C GLN A 220 7.49 13.50 41.90
N LEU A 221 7.17 13.86 43.15
CA LEU A 221 5.82 13.73 43.68
C LEU A 221 4.82 14.64 42.94
N LEU A 222 5.24 15.82 42.47
CA LEU A 222 4.42 16.68 41.62
C LEU A 222 4.16 16.05 40.25
N LYS A 223 5.19 15.47 39.61
CA LYS A 223 5.05 14.73 38.35
C LYS A 223 4.08 13.55 38.47
N ASP A 224 4.19 12.77 39.55
CA ASP A 224 3.33 11.62 39.79
C ASP A 224 1.86 12.03 39.99
N VAL A 225 1.61 13.16 40.65
CA VAL A 225 0.26 13.71 40.85
C VAL A 225 -0.34 14.24 39.55
N ILE A 226 0.45 14.96 38.73
CA ILE A 226 0.00 15.46 37.42
C ILE A 226 -0.36 14.28 36.49
N PHE A 227 0.49 13.25 36.46
CA PHE A 227 0.27 12.05 35.67
C PHE A 227 -0.97 11.26 36.12
N ALA A 228 -1.22 11.20 37.44
CA ALA A 228 -2.41 10.53 37.96
C ALA A 228 -3.72 11.31 37.77
N ALA A 229 -3.64 12.61 37.45
CA ALA A 229 -4.77 13.49 37.20
C ALA A 229 -5.11 13.66 35.70
N SER A 230 -4.23 13.17 34.81
CA SER A 230 -4.42 13.13 33.35
C SER A 230 -5.15 11.85 32.92
#